data_AF-A0A5B0RB58-F1
#
_entry.id   AF-A0A5B0RB58-F1
#
_cell.length_a   1.000
_cell.length_b   1.000
_cell.length_c   1.000
_cell.angle_alpha   90.00
_cell.angle_beta   90.00
_cell.angle_gamma   90.00
#
_symmetry.space_group_name_H-M   'P 1'
#
loop_
_entity.id
_entity.type
_entity.pdbx_description
1 polymer ?
#
loop_
_entity_poly.entity_id
_entity_poly.type
_entity_poly.pdbx_seq_one_letter_code
_entity_poly.pdbx_strand_id
1 'polypeptide(L)'
;MRAPKVKGGAVGTTQHLSSDQLTSSPRGRKTFPFPHVLHTDASSTRGNAQIEYADLVKNRGLMNRDDLGGAHLPDEKLTLEKEGWMTKQINFFSASFARTLHRLHPKPNQIQYLYTRKHLKNLSLILTKMQANDLTATAFCWIAHPNGSYVERDRLINSFESLITFVTYYHSNVLKNLHVKTDAIQSLNQTLLEWLYAEILNPPIGFPIMGDITRQKVSYLLAEEQPMFGKLNAFLGHFFGQLKPQPKPATLSCILINFWYFSKHTQMWRKVSEDQDHCLALKEQIEGSASVPYPRYFLSQFLT
;
A
#
# COMPACT_ATOMS: atom_id res chain seq x y z
N MET A 1 69.08 -40.80 18.72
CA MET A 1 69.34 -40.57 20.16
C MET A 1 70.33 -39.41 20.30
N ARG A 2 70.06 -38.54 21.28
CA ARG A 2 70.88 -37.41 21.81
C ARG A 2 70.95 -36.10 21.00
N ALA A 3 70.19 -35.12 21.53
CA ALA A 3 70.44 -33.68 21.45
C ALA A 3 71.72 -33.28 22.21
N PRO A 4 72.18 -32.02 22.09
CA PRO A 4 72.03 -31.12 23.25
C PRO A 4 71.84 -29.60 22.98
N LYS A 5 71.09 -28.98 23.91
CA LYS A 5 71.25 -27.70 24.65
C LYS A 5 71.40 -26.31 23.95
N VAL A 6 70.29 -25.57 23.96
CA VAL A 6 69.97 -24.26 24.61
C VAL A 6 71.09 -23.28 25.02
N LYS A 7 70.94 -21.98 24.64
CA LYS A 7 71.09 -20.79 25.53
C LYS A 7 70.62 -19.44 24.93
N GLY A 8 69.83 -18.69 25.74
CA GLY A 8 69.67 -17.22 25.81
C GLY A 8 68.82 -16.53 24.72
N GLY A 9 68.01 -15.48 24.96
CA GLY A 9 67.71 -14.69 26.15
C GLY A 9 67.57 -13.20 25.79
N ALA A 10 66.47 -12.56 26.26
CA ALA A 10 66.17 -11.12 26.40
C ALA A 10 65.53 -10.35 25.20
N VAL A 11 64.28 -9.86 25.35
CA VAL A 11 63.80 -8.49 25.79
C VAL A 11 63.49 -7.61 24.57
N GLY A 12 62.22 -7.30 24.28
CA GLY A 12 61.52 -6.04 24.62
C GLY A 12 61.67 -5.00 23.48
N THR A 13 60.63 -4.44 22.87
CA THR A 13 59.91 -3.27 23.40
C THR A 13 58.71 -2.94 22.48
N THR A 14 57.59 -2.63 23.12
CA THR A 14 56.33 -2.12 22.57
C THR A 14 56.49 -0.70 22.01
N GLN A 15 55.96 -0.42 20.81
CA GLN A 15 55.75 0.97 20.35
C GLN A 15 54.26 1.26 20.17
N HIS A 16 53.84 2.27 20.92
CA HIS A 16 52.54 2.90 21.00
C HIS A 16 52.47 3.96 19.89
N LEU A 17 51.41 3.96 19.06
CA LEU A 17 51.17 5.02 18.07
C LEU A 17 50.00 5.89 18.53
N SER A 18 50.29 7.18 18.56
CA SER A 18 49.49 8.27 19.12
C SER A 18 48.50 8.81 18.10
N SER A 19 47.29 9.14 18.57
CA SER A 19 46.35 10.04 17.91
C SER A 19 46.80 11.49 18.08
N ASP A 20 46.84 12.26 17.00
CA ASP A 20 46.03 13.49 16.84
C ASP A 20 46.52 14.40 15.70
N GLN A 21 45.52 15.10 15.15
CA GLN A 21 45.53 16.27 14.27
C GLN A 21 45.69 16.06 12.76
N LEU A 22 44.61 16.41 12.04
CA LEU A 22 44.67 17.35 10.93
C LEU A 22 43.30 18.01 10.71
N THR A 23 43.34 19.33 10.69
CA THR A 23 42.25 20.27 10.39
C THR A 23 42.11 20.46 8.87
N SER A 24 40.87 20.68 8.40
CA SER A 24 40.45 21.68 7.39
C SER A 24 39.20 21.25 6.61
N SER A 25 38.24 22.19 6.54
CA SER A 25 36.96 22.17 5.81
C SER A 25 37.16 22.64 4.34
N PRO A 26 36.16 22.86 3.46
CA PRO A 26 34.73 22.45 3.42
C PRO A 26 34.28 21.93 2.01
N ARG A 27 33.32 21.00 1.91
CA ARG A 27 32.42 20.94 0.71
C ARG A 27 31.00 20.50 1.09
N GLY A 28 30.05 21.29 0.60
CA GLY A 28 28.65 21.33 1.04
C GLY A 28 27.86 20.04 0.87
N ARG A 29 27.24 19.60 1.97
CA ARG A 29 26.12 18.67 1.95
C ARG A 29 24.83 19.45 1.70
N LYS A 30 24.26 19.31 0.50
CA LYS A 30 22.83 19.49 0.31
C LYS A 30 22.14 18.25 0.87
N THR A 31 21.78 18.30 2.15
CA THR A 31 20.86 17.36 2.77
C THR A 31 19.48 17.54 2.14
N PHE A 32 18.93 16.48 1.57
CA PHE A 32 17.51 16.41 1.26
C PHE A 32 16.73 16.50 2.59
N PRO A 33 15.75 17.40 2.74
CA PRO A 33 15.00 17.49 3.98
C PRO A 33 14.06 16.29 4.06
N PHE A 34 14.36 15.36 4.97
CA PHE A 34 13.30 14.61 5.63
C PHE A 34 12.71 15.56 6.66
N PRO A 35 11.38 15.78 6.71
CA PRO A 35 10.81 16.67 7.71
C PRO A 35 11.07 16.11 9.12
N HIS A 36 11.93 16.82 9.86
CA HIS A 36 12.06 16.69 11.30
C HIS A 36 10.87 17.41 11.93
N VAL A 37 10.02 16.67 12.65
CA VAL A 37 8.99 17.26 13.51
C VAL A 37 9.69 17.68 14.80
N LEU A 38 9.81 18.99 15.01
CA LEU A 38 10.19 19.60 16.29
C LEU A 38 8.94 20.20 16.93
N HIS A 39 8.68 19.79 18.17
CA HIS A 39 7.78 20.48 19.09
C HIS A 39 8.44 21.78 19.57
N THR A 40 7.73 22.90 19.48
CA THR A 40 7.86 24.04 20.39
C THR A 40 6.54 24.81 20.46
N ASP A 41 6.16 25.16 21.68
CA ASP A 41 4.97 25.91 22.05
C ASP A 41 5.03 27.41 21.71
N ALA A 42 3.82 27.99 21.72
CA ALA A 42 3.44 29.38 21.99
C ALA A 42 3.37 30.40 20.83
N SER A 43 2.10 30.68 20.48
CA SER A 43 1.48 32.01 20.31
C SER A 43 2.03 32.97 19.23
N SER A 44 1.26 33.16 18.14
CA SER A 44 0.79 34.50 17.73
C SER A 44 -0.19 34.44 16.55
N THR A 45 -1.37 34.99 16.83
CA THR A 45 -2.42 35.64 16.01
C THR A 45 -2.37 35.69 14.46
N ARG A 46 -3.52 35.26 13.90
CA ARG A 46 -4.36 35.91 12.85
C ARG A 46 -4.14 35.50 11.37
N GLY A 47 -5.19 34.91 10.77
CA GLY A 47 -5.41 34.96 9.30
C GLY A 47 -6.09 33.77 8.60
N ASN A 48 -7.33 33.43 8.97
CA ASN A 48 -8.43 32.86 8.15
C ASN A 48 -8.17 31.81 7.05
N ALA A 49 -8.61 30.57 7.31
CA ALA A 49 -9.59 29.83 6.50
C ALA A 49 -10.00 28.54 7.25
N GLN A 50 -10.93 28.67 8.21
CA GLN A 50 -11.60 27.52 8.83
C GLN A 50 -12.65 26.99 7.85
N ILE A 51 -12.45 25.76 7.36
CA ILE A 51 -13.53 24.98 6.77
C ILE A 51 -14.30 24.35 7.93
N GLU A 52 -15.53 24.79 8.06
CA GLU A 52 -16.52 24.45 9.08
C GLU A 52 -16.88 22.95 9.00
N TYR A 53 -16.38 22.15 9.94
CA TYR A 53 -16.76 20.74 10.16
C TYR A 53 -17.75 20.60 11.33
N ALA A 54 -18.72 21.51 11.41
CA ALA A 54 -19.67 21.58 12.51
C ALA A 54 -21.09 21.33 12.01
N ASP A 55 -21.40 20.12 11.53
CA ASP A 55 -22.81 19.69 11.41
C ASP A 55 -23.08 18.16 11.36
N LEU A 56 -22.11 17.31 11.73
CA LEU A 56 -22.29 15.85 11.73
C LEU A 56 -22.28 15.18 13.12
N VAL A 57 -22.41 15.96 14.20
CA VAL A 57 -22.46 15.45 15.58
C VAL A 57 -23.81 15.77 16.23
N LYS A 58 -24.91 15.30 15.63
CA LYS A 58 -26.20 15.14 16.32
C LYS A 58 -26.93 13.92 15.75
N ASN A 59 -26.51 12.73 16.18
CA ASN A 59 -27.38 11.57 16.41
C ASN A 59 -26.53 10.45 17.02
N ARG A 60 -26.25 10.61 18.32
CA ARG A 60 -25.63 9.59 19.17
C ARG A 60 -26.76 8.73 19.73
N GLY A 61 -27.19 7.74 18.96
CA GLY A 61 -28.07 6.66 19.40
C GLY A 61 -27.21 5.42 19.68
N LEU A 62 -27.22 4.98 20.93
CA LEU A 62 -26.52 3.81 21.46
C LEU A 62 -26.74 2.56 20.60
N MET A 63 -25.65 1.96 20.11
CA MET A 63 -25.62 0.52 19.84
C MET A 63 -24.46 -0.10 20.60
N ASN A 64 -24.82 -1.12 21.36
CA ASN A 64 -23.97 -1.83 22.30
C ASN A 64 -22.78 -2.48 21.58
N ARG A 65 -21.66 -2.50 22.29
CA ARG A 65 -20.34 -2.88 21.80
C ARG A 65 -20.11 -4.41 21.79
N ASP A 66 -21.18 -5.19 21.96
CA ASP A 66 -21.13 -6.64 22.16
C ASP A 66 -21.80 -7.46 21.03
N ASP A 67 -22.28 -6.82 19.95
CA ASP A 67 -22.95 -7.52 18.82
C ASP A 67 -22.06 -7.80 17.59
N LEU A 68 -20.73 -7.64 17.71
CA LEU A 68 -19.77 -8.22 16.74
C LEU A 68 -19.55 -9.72 17.01
N GLY A 69 -20.63 -10.42 17.41
CA GLY A 69 -20.67 -11.85 17.57
C GLY A 69 -20.16 -12.52 16.31
N GLY A 70 -19.09 -13.30 16.48
CA GLY A 70 -18.53 -14.16 15.46
C GLY A 70 -19.57 -15.18 15.01
N ALA A 71 -20.38 -14.80 14.03
CA ALA A 71 -20.90 -15.76 13.09
C ALA A 71 -19.68 -16.28 12.33
N HIS A 72 -19.21 -17.46 12.73
CA HIS A 72 -18.31 -18.28 11.97
C HIS A 72 -19.03 -18.58 10.65
N LEU A 73 -18.87 -17.67 9.67
CA LEU A 73 -19.18 -17.98 8.30
C LEU A 73 -18.41 -19.27 7.99
N PRO A 74 -19.06 -20.29 7.44
CA PRO A 74 -18.36 -21.50 7.08
C PRO A 74 -17.18 -21.09 6.21
N ASP A 75 -16.04 -21.76 6.38
CA ASP A 75 -14.91 -21.72 5.45
C ASP A 75 -15.35 -22.44 4.16
N GLU A 76 -16.49 -21.99 3.63
CA GLU A 76 -17.12 -22.46 2.43
C GLU A 76 -16.18 -22.01 1.35
N LYS A 77 -15.44 -22.99 0.85
CA LYS A 77 -14.58 -22.88 -0.31
C LYS A 77 -15.50 -22.50 -1.46
N LEU A 78 -15.85 -21.21 -1.55
CA LEU A 78 -16.84 -20.68 -2.47
C LEU A 78 -16.29 -20.97 -3.86
N THR A 79 -16.81 -22.01 -4.50
CA THR A 79 -16.55 -22.30 -5.90
C THR A 79 -17.27 -21.24 -6.70
N LEU A 80 -16.62 -20.09 -6.84
CA LEU A 80 -17.05 -19.03 -7.73
C LEU A 80 -17.10 -19.61 -9.14
N GLU A 81 -18.30 -19.68 -9.73
CA GLU A 81 -18.43 -20.07 -11.13
C GLU A 81 -17.75 -19.02 -12.00
N LYS A 82 -16.66 -19.42 -12.66
CA LYS A 82 -15.86 -18.55 -13.53
C LYS A 82 -16.12 -18.90 -14.99
N GLU A 83 -16.54 -17.91 -15.76
CA GLU A 83 -16.55 -18.03 -17.21
C GLU A 83 -15.12 -18.09 -17.76
N GLY A 84 -14.93 -18.72 -18.92
CA GLY A 84 -13.59 -18.91 -19.50
C GLY A 84 -12.82 -17.62 -19.74
N TRP A 85 -13.51 -16.50 -20.01
CA TRP A 85 -12.87 -15.19 -20.16
C TRP A 85 -12.37 -14.61 -18.83
N MET A 86 -13.07 -14.87 -17.71
CA MET A 86 -12.65 -14.42 -16.38
C MET A 86 -11.31 -15.07 -16.00
N THR A 87 -11.19 -16.37 -16.24
CA THR A 87 -9.96 -17.12 -15.98
C THR A 87 -8.79 -16.57 -16.81
N LYS A 88 -9.01 -16.24 -18.09
CA LYS A 88 -7.97 -15.63 -18.94
C LYS A 88 -7.51 -14.28 -18.40
N GLN A 89 -8.43 -13.42 -17.98
CA GLN A 89 -8.08 -12.11 -17.41
C GLN A 89 -7.34 -12.24 -16.08
N ILE A 90 -7.86 -13.06 -15.16
CA ILE A 90 -7.20 -13.31 -13.85
C ILE A 90 -5.77 -13.79 -14.07
N ASN A 91 -5.56 -14.79 -14.93
CA ASN A 91 -4.23 -15.32 -15.22
C ASN A 91 -3.31 -14.25 -15.82
N PHE A 92 -3.81 -13.43 -16.73
CA PHE A 92 -3.03 -12.34 -17.35
C PHE A 92 -2.56 -11.32 -16.31
N PHE A 93 -3.46 -10.83 -15.45
CA PHE A 93 -3.12 -9.83 -14.43
C PHE A 93 -2.23 -10.43 -13.34
N SER A 94 -2.51 -11.66 -12.87
CA SER A 94 -1.65 -12.35 -11.90
C SER A 94 -0.23 -12.56 -12.43
N ALA A 95 -0.08 -13.02 -13.68
CA ALA A 95 1.23 -13.18 -14.30
C ALA A 95 1.95 -11.84 -14.50
N SER A 96 1.23 -10.78 -14.84
CA SER A 96 1.80 -9.43 -14.97
C SER A 96 2.22 -8.86 -13.62
N PHE A 97 1.46 -9.11 -12.57
CA PHE A 97 1.78 -8.71 -11.21
C PHE A 97 3.00 -9.45 -10.68
N ALA A 98 3.05 -10.77 -10.85
CA ALA A 98 4.19 -11.60 -10.49
C ALA A 98 5.47 -11.10 -11.17
N ARG A 99 5.45 -10.88 -12.51
CA ARG A 99 6.60 -10.32 -13.25
C ARG A 99 7.06 -8.99 -12.68
N THR A 100 6.15 -8.09 -12.35
CA THR A 100 6.51 -6.79 -11.74
C THR A 100 7.14 -6.97 -10.36
N LEU A 101 6.56 -7.81 -9.49
CA LEU A 101 7.15 -8.07 -8.16
C LEU A 101 8.50 -8.80 -8.22
N HIS A 102 8.75 -9.62 -9.25
CA HIS A 102 10.07 -10.22 -9.48
C HIS A 102 11.13 -9.17 -9.82
N ARG A 103 10.75 -8.11 -10.55
CA ARG A 103 11.63 -6.99 -10.89
C ARG A 103 11.90 -6.09 -9.69
N LEU A 104 10.86 -5.85 -8.88
CA LEU A 104 10.90 -4.97 -7.71
C LEU A 104 11.62 -5.57 -6.49
N HIS A 105 12.38 -6.66 -6.63
CA HIS A 105 12.93 -7.39 -5.50
C HIS A 105 13.74 -6.47 -4.58
N PRO A 106 13.31 -6.23 -3.32
CA PRO A 106 14.20 -5.66 -2.33
C PRO A 106 15.34 -6.67 -2.22
N LYS A 107 16.57 -6.30 -2.55
CA LYS A 107 17.74 -7.13 -2.25
C LYS A 107 18.27 -6.69 -0.88
N PRO A 108 17.61 -7.05 0.24
CA PRO A 108 18.10 -6.62 1.54
C PRO A 108 19.51 -7.18 1.73
N ASN A 109 20.39 -6.34 2.25
CA ASN A 109 21.72 -6.75 2.73
C ASN A 109 22.71 -7.11 1.61
N GLN A 110 22.58 -6.55 0.41
CA GLN A 110 23.75 -6.46 -0.46
C GLN A 110 24.75 -5.48 0.16
N ILE A 111 25.95 -5.99 0.49
CA ILE A 111 27.03 -5.26 1.19
C ILE A 111 27.40 -3.94 0.49
N GLN A 112 27.07 -3.81 -0.79
CA GLN A 112 27.37 -2.66 -1.65
C GLN A 112 26.44 -1.45 -1.44
N TYR A 113 25.42 -1.56 -0.59
CA TYR A 113 24.43 -0.48 -0.41
C TYR A 113 24.20 -0.15 1.07
N LEU A 114 24.04 1.14 1.33
CA LEU A 114 23.52 1.65 2.60
C LEU A 114 21.99 1.72 2.52
N TYR A 115 21.30 1.14 3.51
CA TYR A 115 19.84 1.13 3.55
C TYR A 115 19.32 2.01 4.69
N THR A 116 18.31 2.82 4.38
CA THR A 116 17.48 3.50 5.39
C THR A 116 16.04 3.01 5.23
N ARG A 117 15.41 2.58 6.33
CA ARG A 117 14.06 2.03 6.33
C ARG A 117 13.16 2.83 7.25
N LYS A 118 11.94 3.16 6.81
CA LYS A 118 10.89 3.75 7.62
C LYS A 118 9.64 2.88 7.55
N HIS A 119 9.29 2.27 8.68
CA HIS A 119 8.08 1.46 8.80
C HIS A 119 6.88 2.36 9.09
N LEU A 120 5.88 2.31 8.21
CA LEU A 120 4.58 2.97 8.34
C LEU A 120 3.59 1.94 8.88
N LYS A 121 3.61 1.73 10.20
CA LYS A 121 2.83 0.68 10.89
C LYS A 121 1.33 0.72 10.55
N ASN A 122 0.76 1.92 10.49
CA ASN A 122 -0.68 2.12 10.23
C ASN A 122 -1.09 1.83 8.77
N LEU A 123 -0.13 1.62 7.86
CA LEU A 123 -0.40 1.28 6.47
C LEU A 123 0.11 -0.12 6.12
N SER A 124 0.81 -0.79 7.03
CA SER A 124 1.54 -2.03 6.74
C SER A 124 2.56 -1.87 5.61
N LEU A 125 3.28 -0.74 5.57
CA LEU A 125 4.24 -0.43 4.51
C LEU A 125 5.63 -0.12 5.07
N ILE A 126 6.67 -0.51 4.36
CA ILE A 126 8.04 -0.02 4.58
C ILE A 126 8.48 0.79 3.38
N LEU A 127 8.96 2.00 3.67
CA LEU A 127 9.72 2.81 2.74
C LEU A 127 11.20 2.50 2.92
N THR A 128 11.84 2.07 1.84
CA THR A 128 13.27 1.77 1.85
C THR A 128 13.98 2.67 0.85
N LYS A 129 14.94 3.42 1.37
CA LYS A 129 15.92 4.14 0.56
C LYS A 129 17.19 3.29 0.51
N MET A 130 17.67 3.02 -0.70
CA MET A 130 18.92 2.35 -0.97
C MET A 130 19.88 3.37 -1.57
N GLN A 131 21.07 3.51 -0.97
CA GLN A 131 22.12 4.38 -1.48
C GLN A 131 23.33 3.54 -1.88
N ALA A 132 23.70 3.62 -3.14
CA ALA A 132 24.88 2.96 -3.69
C ALA A 132 26.15 3.78 -3.39
N ASN A 133 27.31 3.13 -3.56
CA ASN A 133 28.62 3.75 -3.36
C ASN A 133 28.88 4.95 -4.29
N ASP A 134 28.27 4.96 -5.47
CA ASP A 134 28.33 6.07 -6.44
C ASP A 134 27.37 7.23 -6.09
N LEU A 135 26.78 7.20 -4.89
CA LEU A 135 25.80 8.15 -4.38
C LEU A 135 24.46 8.15 -5.13
N THR A 136 24.23 7.21 -6.05
CA THR A 136 22.89 7.00 -6.61
C THR A 136 21.98 6.47 -5.52
N ALA A 137 20.80 7.07 -5.40
CA ALA A 137 19.81 6.70 -4.40
C ALA A 137 18.51 6.32 -5.10
N THR A 138 18.03 5.12 -4.80
CA THR A 138 16.71 4.66 -5.18
C THR A 138 15.86 4.53 -3.92
N ALA A 139 14.55 4.70 -4.07
CA ALA A 139 13.60 4.47 -2.99
C ALA A 139 12.49 3.57 -3.53
N PHE A 140 11.94 2.72 -2.67
CA PHE A 140 10.80 1.88 -3.02
C PHE A 140 9.91 1.67 -1.79
N CYS A 141 8.65 1.33 -2.05
CA CYS A 141 7.69 0.90 -1.04
C CYS A 141 7.47 -0.61 -1.15
N TRP A 142 7.29 -1.26 -0.01
CA TRP A 142 6.95 -2.68 0.07
C TRP A 142 5.99 -2.94 1.23
N ILE A 143 5.14 -3.96 1.08
CA ILE A 143 4.24 -4.39 2.16
C ILE A 143 5.05 -5.01 3.29
N ALA A 144 4.70 -4.68 4.53
CA ALA A 144 5.37 -5.15 5.72
C ALA A 144 4.40 -5.80 6.71
N HIS A 145 4.94 -6.78 7.42
CA HIS A 145 4.33 -7.34 8.62
C HIS A 145 4.39 -6.35 9.78
N PRO A 146 3.56 -6.53 10.83
CA PRO A 146 3.59 -5.69 12.04
C PRO A 146 4.98 -5.56 12.69
N ASN A 147 5.81 -6.60 12.58
CA ASN A 147 7.17 -6.64 13.10
C ASN A 147 8.18 -5.85 12.23
N GLY A 148 7.77 -5.29 11.09
CA GLY A 148 8.63 -4.54 10.17
C GLY A 148 9.48 -5.43 9.25
N SER A 149 9.19 -6.72 9.12
CA SER A 149 9.76 -7.54 8.04
C SER A 149 8.92 -7.39 6.76
N TYR A 150 9.55 -7.55 5.60
CA TYR A 150 8.83 -7.57 4.33
C TYR A 150 7.92 -8.79 4.24
N VAL A 151 6.74 -8.63 3.64
CA VAL A 151 5.90 -9.75 3.21
C VAL A 151 6.55 -10.45 2.02
N GLU A 152 6.51 -11.77 2.00
CA GLU A 152 7.09 -12.57 0.91
C GLU A 152 6.37 -12.33 -0.42
N ARG A 153 7.14 -12.37 -1.52
CA ARG A 153 6.60 -12.14 -2.87
C ARG A 153 5.46 -13.08 -3.20
N ASP A 154 5.65 -14.38 -3.01
CA ASP A 154 4.67 -15.39 -3.44
C ASP A 154 3.34 -15.22 -2.68
N ARG A 155 3.43 -14.79 -1.42
CA ARG A 155 2.25 -14.45 -0.62
C ARG A 155 1.52 -13.23 -1.19
N LEU A 156 2.24 -12.19 -1.62
CA LEU A 156 1.65 -11.02 -2.28
C LEU A 156 1.00 -11.39 -3.61
N ILE A 157 1.62 -12.27 -4.40
CA ILE A 157 1.06 -12.79 -5.66
C ILE A 157 -0.25 -13.53 -5.38
N ASN A 158 -0.25 -14.46 -4.41
CA ASN A 158 -1.45 -15.22 -4.05
C ASN A 158 -2.57 -14.32 -3.50
N SER A 159 -2.23 -13.32 -2.67
CA SER A 159 -3.20 -12.34 -2.19
C SER A 159 -3.78 -11.49 -3.32
N PHE A 160 -2.96 -11.09 -4.30
CA PHE A 160 -3.43 -10.34 -5.46
C PHE A 160 -4.35 -11.19 -6.34
N GLU A 161 -3.97 -12.43 -6.66
CA GLU A 161 -4.79 -13.37 -7.42
C GLU A 161 -6.15 -13.62 -6.76
N SER A 162 -6.14 -13.82 -5.43
CA SER A 162 -7.36 -13.94 -4.63
C SER A 162 -8.22 -12.68 -4.76
N LEU A 163 -7.64 -11.49 -4.58
CA LEU A 163 -8.36 -10.23 -4.68
C LEU A 163 -8.99 -10.03 -6.06
N ILE A 164 -8.22 -10.16 -7.13
CA ILE A 164 -8.74 -9.92 -8.49
C ILE A 164 -9.77 -10.98 -8.90
N THR A 165 -9.68 -12.19 -8.34
CA THR A 165 -10.72 -13.22 -8.52
C THR A 165 -12.06 -12.74 -7.98
N PHE A 166 -12.09 -12.24 -6.75
CA PHE A 166 -13.33 -11.73 -6.15
C PHE A 166 -13.80 -10.44 -6.83
N VAL A 167 -12.90 -9.51 -7.15
CA VAL A 167 -13.24 -8.28 -7.89
C VAL A 167 -13.90 -8.62 -9.23
N THR A 168 -13.30 -9.51 -10.02
CA THR A 168 -13.83 -9.91 -11.33
C THR A 168 -15.21 -10.55 -11.19
N TYR A 169 -15.38 -11.46 -10.22
CA TYR A 169 -16.64 -12.15 -10.00
C TYR A 169 -17.76 -11.18 -9.58
N TYR A 170 -17.55 -10.40 -8.52
CA TYR A 170 -18.57 -9.49 -7.99
C TYR A 170 -18.94 -8.41 -9.00
N HIS A 171 -17.94 -7.83 -9.67
CA HIS A 171 -18.19 -6.81 -10.69
C HIS A 171 -19.00 -7.37 -11.86
N SER A 172 -18.69 -8.57 -12.31
CA SER A 172 -19.45 -9.24 -13.37
C SER A 172 -20.90 -9.50 -12.96
N ASN A 173 -21.14 -9.96 -11.74
CA ASN A 173 -22.50 -10.21 -11.24
C ASN A 173 -23.31 -8.93 -11.12
N VAL A 174 -22.71 -7.85 -10.60
CA VAL A 174 -23.36 -6.52 -10.56
C VAL A 174 -23.79 -6.10 -11.97
N LEU A 175 -22.92 -6.23 -12.96
CA LEU A 175 -23.22 -5.82 -14.32
C LEU A 175 -24.24 -6.73 -15.02
N LYS A 176 -24.22 -8.04 -14.75
CA LYS A 176 -25.24 -8.99 -15.23
C LYS A 176 -26.62 -8.65 -14.68
N ASN A 177 -26.72 -8.31 -13.40
CA ASN A 177 -27.98 -7.91 -12.76
C ASN A 177 -28.54 -6.61 -13.36
N LEU A 178 -27.66 -5.75 -13.89
CA LEU A 178 -28.02 -4.54 -14.64
C LEU A 178 -28.25 -4.80 -16.14
N HIS A 179 -28.27 -6.07 -16.58
CA HIS A 179 -28.48 -6.50 -17.96
C HIS A 179 -27.45 -5.94 -18.96
N VAL A 180 -26.22 -5.69 -18.51
CA VAL A 180 -25.11 -5.29 -19.39
C VAL A 180 -24.68 -6.47 -20.26
N LYS A 181 -24.41 -6.22 -21.55
CA LYS A 181 -23.98 -7.26 -22.49
C LYS A 181 -22.61 -7.85 -22.11
N THR A 182 -22.42 -9.15 -22.33
CA THR A 182 -21.22 -9.91 -21.89
C THR A 182 -19.90 -9.34 -22.40
N ASP A 183 -19.86 -8.87 -23.65
CA ASP A 183 -18.69 -8.22 -24.26
C ASP A 183 -18.33 -6.90 -23.53
N ALA A 184 -19.33 -6.09 -23.20
CA ALA A 184 -19.15 -4.89 -22.39
C ALA A 184 -18.71 -5.23 -20.96
N ILE A 185 -19.25 -6.29 -20.34
CA ILE A 185 -18.82 -6.77 -19.02
C ILE A 185 -17.33 -7.14 -19.02
N GLN A 186 -16.86 -7.86 -20.03
CA GLN A 186 -15.47 -8.25 -20.14
C GLN A 186 -14.55 -7.03 -20.25
N SER A 187 -14.92 -6.05 -21.08
CA SER A 187 -14.16 -4.81 -21.25
C SER A 187 -14.13 -3.95 -19.98
N LEU A 188 -15.25 -3.86 -19.27
CA LEU A 188 -15.35 -3.11 -18.01
C LEU A 188 -14.53 -3.78 -16.90
N ASN A 189 -14.56 -5.11 -16.80
CA ASN A 189 -13.71 -5.86 -15.87
C ASN A 189 -12.23 -5.63 -16.16
N GLN A 190 -11.82 -5.68 -17.43
CA GLN A 190 -10.45 -5.39 -17.79
C GLN A 190 -10.04 -4.00 -17.32
N THR A 191 -10.85 -2.98 -17.59
CA THR A 191 -10.56 -1.59 -17.21
C THR A 191 -10.45 -1.43 -15.68
N LEU A 192 -11.32 -2.10 -14.92
CA LEU A 192 -11.26 -2.10 -13.45
C LEU A 192 -9.96 -2.76 -12.94
N LEU A 193 -9.55 -3.89 -13.53
CA LEU A 193 -8.32 -4.58 -13.15
C LEU A 193 -7.07 -3.77 -13.53
N GLU A 194 -7.06 -3.10 -14.68
CA GLU A 194 -5.98 -2.17 -15.07
C GLU A 194 -5.87 -1.01 -14.08
N TRP A 195 -7.00 -0.42 -13.69
CA TRP A 195 -7.02 0.63 -12.67
C TRP A 195 -6.49 0.13 -11.32
N LEU A 196 -6.97 -1.02 -10.83
CA LEU A 196 -6.52 -1.58 -9.54
C LEU A 196 -5.02 -1.91 -9.57
N TYR A 197 -4.53 -2.45 -10.68
CA TYR A 197 -3.11 -2.72 -10.90
C TYR A 197 -2.29 -1.43 -10.81
N ALA A 198 -2.76 -0.34 -11.44
CA ALA A 198 -2.12 0.96 -11.37
C ALA A 198 -2.16 1.53 -9.94
N GLU A 199 -3.29 1.50 -9.23
CA GLU A 199 -3.37 1.99 -7.83
C GLU A 199 -2.37 1.30 -6.90
N ILE A 200 -2.10 0.01 -7.12
CA ILE A 200 -1.15 -0.76 -6.31
C ILE A 200 0.31 -0.40 -6.64
N LEU A 201 0.65 -0.37 -7.93
CA LEU A 201 2.04 -0.38 -8.39
C LEU A 201 2.55 0.99 -8.87
N ASN A 202 1.66 1.86 -9.33
CA ASN A 202 1.97 3.19 -9.85
C ASN A 202 0.72 4.11 -9.78
N PRO A 203 0.26 4.46 -8.57
CA PRO A 203 -0.99 5.20 -8.42
C PRO A 203 -0.86 6.59 -9.03
N PRO A 204 -1.95 7.18 -9.54
CA PRO A 204 -1.93 8.55 -10.06
C PRO A 204 -1.52 9.55 -8.96
N ILE A 205 -1.96 9.32 -7.73
CA ILE A 205 -1.69 10.17 -6.56
C ILE A 205 -0.96 9.36 -5.48
N GLY A 206 0.04 9.97 -4.85
CA GLY A 206 0.84 9.34 -3.79
C GLY A 206 1.86 8.32 -4.29
N PHE A 207 2.54 7.67 -3.36
CA PHE A 207 3.49 6.59 -3.61
C PHE A 207 2.76 5.25 -3.82
N PRO A 208 3.36 4.32 -4.59
CA PRO A 208 2.85 2.96 -4.68
C PRO A 208 2.90 2.26 -3.32
N ILE A 209 2.01 1.28 -3.11
CA ILE A 209 2.13 0.39 -1.94
C ILE A 209 3.20 -0.69 -2.16
N MET A 210 3.48 -1.01 -3.43
CA MET A 210 4.55 -1.91 -3.87
C MET A 210 5.15 -1.31 -5.14
N GLY A 211 6.37 -0.79 -5.08
CA GLY A 211 6.97 -0.20 -6.27
C GLY A 211 8.05 0.82 -5.99
N ASP A 212 8.72 1.23 -7.06
CA ASP A 212 9.76 2.25 -7.00
C ASP A 212 9.16 3.64 -6.79
N ILE A 213 9.85 4.45 -5.99
CA ILE A 213 9.55 5.86 -5.76
C ILE A 213 10.56 6.67 -6.58
N THR A 214 10.09 7.23 -7.69
CA THR A 214 10.93 8.03 -8.57
C THR A 214 11.10 9.44 -8.03
N ARG A 215 12.21 10.10 -8.39
CA ARG A 215 12.44 11.52 -8.03
C ARG A 215 11.33 12.43 -8.57
N GLN A 216 10.88 12.17 -9.80
CA GLN A 216 9.77 12.90 -10.43
C GLN A 216 8.51 12.82 -9.58
N LYS A 217 8.17 11.63 -9.07
CA LYS A 217 7.00 11.45 -8.20
C LYS A 217 7.13 12.22 -6.89
N VAL A 218 8.30 12.18 -6.25
CA VAL A 218 8.56 12.96 -5.01
C VAL A 218 8.40 14.46 -5.27
N SER A 219 9.02 14.98 -6.32
CA SER A 219 8.94 16.40 -6.67
C SER A 219 7.50 16.83 -6.96
N TYR A 220 6.75 16.03 -7.71
CA TYR A 220 5.34 16.29 -8.00
C TYR A 220 4.48 16.37 -6.72
N LEU A 221 4.62 15.38 -5.82
CA LEU A 221 3.82 15.36 -4.60
C LEU A 221 4.11 16.56 -3.68
N LEU A 222 5.37 17.00 -3.61
CA LEU A 222 5.75 18.16 -2.83
C LEU A 222 5.25 19.47 -3.44
N ALA A 223 5.30 19.60 -4.77
CA ALA A 223 4.85 20.81 -5.46
C ALA A 223 3.33 21.00 -5.41
N GLU A 224 2.58 19.90 -5.51
CA GLU A 224 1.11 19.90 -5.55
C GLU A 224 0.47 19.67 -4.18
N GLU A 225 1.26 19.70 -3.10
CA GLU A 225 0.84 19.42 -1.71
C GLU A 225 -0.02 18.15 -1.57
N GLN A 226 0.29 17.14 -2.39
CA GLN A 226 -0.50 15.91 -2.47
C GLN A 226 -0.16 14.98 -1.30
N PRO A 227 -1.13 14.16 -0.84
CA PRO A 227 -0.84 13.17 0.17
C PRO A 227 0.17 12.15 -0.34
N MET A 228 1.08 11.72 0.54
CA MET A 228 2.09 10.70 0.22
C MET A 228 1.47 9.34 -0.14
N PHE A 229 0.25 9.07 0.31
CA PHE A 229 -0.49 7.84 0.00
C PHE A 229 -1.95 8.18 -0.24
N GLY A 230 -2.56 7.53 -1.24
CA GLY A 230 -3.98 7.63 -1.49
C GLY A 230 -4.82 6.97 -0.38
N LYS A 231 -6.11 7.31 -0.32
CA LYS A 231 -7.04 6.76 0.67
C LYS A 231 -7.16 5.23 0.59
N LEU A 232 -7.01 4.66 -0.61
CA LEU A 232 -7.08 3.22 -0.84
C LEU A 232 -5.84 2.45 -0.36
N ASN A 233 -4.68 3.13 -0.27
CA ASN A 233 -3.41 2.51 0.08
C ASN A 233 -3.45 1.88 1.47
N ALA A 234 -4.20 2.47 2.42
CA ALA A 234 -4.38 1.89 3.75
C ALA A 234 -5.12 0.54 3.70
N PHE A 235 -6.22 0.45 2.94
CA PHE A 235 -7.01 -0.78 2.81
C PHE A 235 -6.23 -1.88 2.11
N LEU A 236 -5.58 -1.54 1.00
CA LEU A 236 -4.76 -2.47 0.25
C LEU A 236 -3.54 -2.91 1.09
N GLY A 237 -2.88 -1.97 1.75
CA GLY A 237 -1.77 -2.25 2.67
C GLY A 237 -2.16 -3.18 3.80
N HIS A 238 -3.31 -2.96 4.45
CA HIS A 238 -3.85 -3.86 5.47
C HIS A 238 -4.14 -5.27 4.92
N PHE A 239 -4.78 -5.35 3.75
CA PHE A 239 -5.13 -6.61 3.11
C PHE A 239 -3.90 -7.45 2.75
N PHE A 240 -2.92 -6.84 2.07
CA PHE A 240 -1.68 -7.51 1.70
C PHE A 240 -0.77 -7.77 2.92
N GLY A 241 -0.81 -6.88 3.91
CA GLY A 241 0.04 -6.91 5.11
C GLY A 241 -0.38 -7.92 6.16
N GLN A 242 -1.59 -8.48 6.06
CA GLN A 242 -2.00 -9.49 7.04
C GLN A 242 -2.65 -8.91 8.29
N LEU A 243 -2.94 -7.59 8.32
CA LEU A 243 -3.24 -6.89 9.57
C LEU A 243 -4.62 -7.28 10.10
N LYS A 244 -4.69 -7.55 11.41
CA LYS A 244 -5.95 -7.87 12.09
C LYS A 244 -6.67 -6.60 12.56
N PRO A 245 -8.01 -6.53 12.41
CA PRO A 245 -8.86 -7.49 11.71
C PRO A 245 -8.65 -7.41 10.19
N GLN A 246 -8.48 -8.57 9.55
CA GLN A 246 -8.19 -8.62 8.12
C GLN A 246 -9.50 -8.41 7.33
N PRO A 247 -9.54 -7.47 6.37
CA PRO A 247 -10.69 -7.36 5.50
C PRO A 247 -10.81 -8.63 4.66
N LYS A 248 -12.00 -9.24 4.64
CA LYS A 248 -12.26 -10.40 3.78
C LYS A 248 -12.09 -9.97 2.32
N PRO A 249 -11.53 -10.83 1.43
CA PRO A 249 -11.38 -10.50 0.01
C PRO A 249 -12.67 -10.01 -0.66
N ALA A 250 -13.80 -10.62 -0.32
CA ALA A 250 -15.13 -10.23 -0.80
C ALA A 250 -15.50 -8.79 -0.39
N THR A 251 -15.33 -8.46 0.89
CA THR A 251 -15.58 -7.12 1.43
C THR A 251 -14.71 -6.06 0.73
N LEU A 252 -13.42 -6.34 0.61
CA LEU A 252 -12.50 -5.43 -0.07
C LEU A 252 -12.88 -5.26 -1.55
N SER A 253 -13.30 -6.33 -2.22
CA SER A 253 -13.72 -6.28 -3.63
C SER A 253 -14.90 -5.34 -3.83
N CYS A 254 -15.91 -5.40 -2.95
CA CYS A 254 -17.05 -4.48 -3.01
C CYS A 254 -16.63 -3.02 -2.77
N ILE A 255 -15.73 -2.77 -1.82
CA ILE A 255 -15.16 -1.44 -1.56
C ILE A 255 -14.42 -0.90 -2.79
N LEU A 256 -13.60 -1.74 -3.44
CA LEU A 256 -12.84 -1.36 -4.63
C LEU A 256 -13.76 -1.04 -5.81
N ILE A 257 -14.78 -1.88 -6.05
CA ILE A 257 -15.77 -1.65 -7.10
C ILE A 257 -16.52 -0.33 -6.84
N ASN A 258 -17.00 -0.11 -5.61
CA ASN A 258 -17.68 1.14 -5.23
C ASN A 258 -16.77 2.35 -5.44
N PHE A 259 -15.50 2.28 -5.00
CA PHE A 259 -14.54 3.36 -5.18
C PHE A 259 -14.25 3.63 -6.65
N TRP A 260 -14.12 2.61 -7.48
CA TRP A 260 -13.87 2.76 -8.91
C TRP A 260 -15.05 3.35 -9.67
N TYR A 261 -16.28 3.07 -9.25
CA TYR A 261 -17.44 3.71 -9.85
C TYR A 261 -17.59 5.16 -9.39
N PHE A 262 -17.57 5.39 -8.08
CA PHE A 262 -18.09 6.62 -7.48
C PHE A 262 -17.05 7.61 -6.96
N SER A 263 -15.75 7.28 -6.99
CA SER A 263 -14.73 8.25 -6.60
C SER A 263 -14.65 9.40 -7.59
N LYS A 264 -14.30 10.60 -7.10
CA LYS A 264 -14.14 11.80 -7.92
C LYS A 264 -13.10 11.62 -9.04
N HIS A 265 -12.15 10.72 -8.87
CA HIS A 265 -11.03 10.51 -9.79
C HIS A 265 -11.38 9.62 -10.99
N THR A 266 -12.38 8.77 -10.86
CA THR A 266 -12.72 7.75 -11.87
C THR A 266 -14.05 8.07 -12.54
N GLN A 267 -15.09 8.36 -11.74
CA GLN A 267 -16.45 8.66 -12.18
C GLN A 267 -16.96 7.67 -13.25
N MET A 268 -16.56 6.41 -13.13
CA MET A 268 -16.84 5.40 -14.16
C MET A 268 -18.32 5.11 -14.32
N TRP A 269 -19.15 5.45 -13.32
CA TRP A 269 -20.60 5.33 -13.42
C TRP A 269 -21.15 6.09 -14.63
N ARG A 270 -20.53 7.21 -15.01
CA ARG A 270 -20.92 8.02 -16.19
C ARG A 270 -20.75 7.29 -17.51
N LYS A 271 -19.86 6.29 -17.58
CA LYS A 271 -19.66 5.48 -18.79
C LYS A 271 -20.65 4.33 -18.89
N VAL A 272 -21.27 3.94 -17.77
CA VAL A 272 -22.24 2.85 -17.71
C VAL A 272 -23.66 3.38 -17.79
N SER A 273 -23.91 4.61 -17.31
CA SER A 273 -25.20 5.25 -17.44
C SER A 273 -25.11 6.79 -17.39
N GLU A 274 -25.90 7.44 -18.23
CA GLU A 274 -26.23 8.87 -18.16
C GLU A 274 -27.43 9.14 -17.23
N ASP A 275 -28.20 8.09 -16.91
CA ASP A 275 -29.39 8.12 -16.08
C ASP A 275 -29.05 7.96 -14.58
N GLN A 276 -29.62 8.85 -13.77
CA GLN A 276 -29.47 8.91 -12.32
C GLN A 276 -30.09 7.68 -11.64
N ASP A 277 -31.18 7.12 -12.18
CA ASP A 277 -31.85 5.95 -11.59
C ASP A 277 -30.99 4.69 -11.75
N HIS A 278 -30.36 4.51 -12.92
CA HIS A 278 -29.41 3.42 -13.15
C HIS A 278 -28.15 3.57 -12.27
N CYS A 279 -27.71 4.80 -11.99
CA CYS A 279 -26.58 5.07 -11.10
C CYS A 279 -26.90 4.69 -9.65
N LEU A 280 -28.13 4.98 -9.20
CA LEU A 280 -28.64 4.53 -7.89
C LEU A 280 -28.74 3.01 -7.83
N ALA A 281 -29.30 2.37 -8.87
CA ALA A 281 -29.40 0.91 -8.94
C ALA A 281 -28.02 0.22 -8.91
N LEU A 282 -27.03 0.74 -9.65
CA LEU A 282 -25.66 0.25 -9.61
C LEU A 282 -25.07 0.33 -8.20
N LYS A 283 -25.29 1.46 -7.51
CA LYS A 283 -24.80 1.64 -6.15
C LYS A 283 -25.46 0.66 -5.17
N GLU A 284 -26.78 0.50 -5.25
CA GLU A 284 -27.54 -0.45 -4.44
C GLU A 284 -27.11 -1.90 -4.69
N GLN A 285 -26.85 -2.28 -5.93
CA GLN A 285 -26.35 -3.61 -6.27
C GLN A 285 -24.97 -3.86 -5.65
N ILE A 286 -24.05 -2.89 -5.71
CA ILE A 286 -22.71 -3.02 -5.11
C ILE A 286 -22.80 -3.12 -3.59
N GLU A 287 -23.64 -2.29 -2.97
CA GLU A 287 -23.79 -2.25 -1.50
C GLU A 287 -24.57 -3.48 -0.98
N GLY A 288 -25.59 -3.94 -1.70
CA GLY A 288 -26.40 -5.11 -1.36
C GLY A 288 -25.68 -6.44 -1.59
N SER A 289 -24.83 -6.55 -2.62
CA SER A 289 -24.00 -7.74 -2.88
C SER A 289 -22.98 -8.02 -1.77
N ALA A 290 -22.68 -7.02 -0.95
CA ALA A 290 -21.56 -7.09 -0.02
C ALA A 290 -21.93 -7.82 1.28
N SER A 291 -23.19 -7.78 1.75
CA SER A 291 -23.50 -8.06 3.17
C SER A 291 -22.52 -7.37 4.14
N VAL A 292 -21.88 -6.28 3.71
CA VAL A 292 -20.85 -5.56 4.45
C VAL A 292 -21.57 -4.44 5.20
N PRO A 293 -21.39 -4.33 6.52
CA PRO A 293 -21.93 -3.22 7.28
C PRO A 293 -21.36 -1.92 6.70
N TYR A 294 -22.22 -1.15 6.03
CA TYR A 294 -21.99 0.17 5.44
C TYR A 294 -20.53 0.49 5.12
N PRO A 295 -20.07 0.33 3.86
CA PRO A 295 -18.74 0.75 3.43
C PRO A 295 -18.38 2.17 3.86
N ARG A 296 -19.37 3.08 3.96
CA ARG A 296 -19.23 4.44 4.52
C ARG A 296 -18.80 4.46 5.99
N TYR A 297 -19.41 3.63 6.83
CA TYR A 297 -19.06 3.51 8.24
C TYR A 297 -17.66 2.92 8.39
N PHE A 298 -17.35 1.88 7.61
CA PHE A 298 -16.02 1.29 7.59
C PHE A 298 -14.95 2.30 7.13
N LEU A 299 -15.19 3.03 6.03
CA LEU A 299 -14.31 4.11 5.55
C LEU A 299 -14.11 5.21 6.61
N SER A 300 -15.14 5.55 7.39
CA SER A 300 -15.05 6.58 8.43
C SER A 300 -14.21 6.18 9.66
N GLN A 301 -14.07 4.88 9.94
CA GLN A 301 -13.27 4.38 11.08
C GLN A 301 -11.76 4.38 10.82
N PHE A 302 -11.32 4.44 9.56
CA PHE A 302 -9.90 4.39 9.17
C PHE A 302 -9.35 5.71 8.62
N LEU A 303 -10.21 6.73 8.46
CA LEU A 303 -9.85 8.06 7.95
C LEU A 303 -9.70 9.13 9.05
N THR A 304 -9.63 8.74 10.33
CA THR A 304 -9.29 9.64 11.45
C THR A 304 -7.79 9.87 11.57
#